data_AF-A0A7U9RY43-F1
#
_entry.id   AF-A0A7U9RY43-F1
#
_cell.length_a   1.000
_cell.length_b   1.000
_cell.length_c   1.000
_cell.angle_alpha   90.00
_cell.angle_beta   90.00
_cell.angle_gamma   90.00
#
_symmetry.space_group_name_H-M   'P 1'
#
loop_
_entity.id
_entity.type
_entity.pdbx_description
1 polymer ?
#
loop_
_entity_poly.entity_id
_entity_poly.type
_entity_poly.pdbx_seq_one_letter_code
_entity_poly.pdbx_strand_id
1 'polypeptide(L)'
;MRKIVIWGTGKNYEKLINNVQFEIFKGNISVEALVARAGDITGQTLDGFKIITKENVTDIKFDYLVIASPLYYKEIWNEAVALGIEKEKILNGEIFHIPLFDFARYVKLIENPVTILSDNCWGGIVYNRLHMKFYSPLINIYWDTENYVRFIQNPEYYLGRPLVMEREGSLRNNIYPIGSLGGG
;
A
#
# COMPACT_ATOMS: atom_id res chain seq x y z
N MET A 1 -4.93 -18.76 -4.83
CA MET A 1 -4.24 -18.13 -5.97
C MET A 1 -5.03 -16.91 -6.39
N ARG A 2 -4.41 -15.73 -6.44
CA ARG A 2 -5.04 -14.46 -6.81
C ARG A 2 -4.78 -14.12 -8.26
N LYS A 3 -5.79 -13.68 -8.99
CA LYS A 3 -5.66 -13.21 -10.37
C LYS A 3 -5.23 -11.75 -10.38
N ILE A 4 -4.16 -11.43 -11.10
CA ILE A 4 -3.70 -10.05 -11.22
C ILE A 4 -3.62 -9.61 -12.67
N VAL A 5 -3.80 -8.31 -12.88
CA VAL A 5 -3.44 -7.62 -14.12
C VAL A 5 -2.32 -6.64 -13.78
N ILE A 6 -1.28 -6.56 -14.62
CA ILE A 6 -0.16 -5.64 -14.42
C ILE A 6 -0.26 -4.50 -15.42
N TRP A 7 -0.38 -3.26 -14.94
CA TRP A 7 -0.46 -2.07 -15.77
C TRP A 7 0.90 -1.37 -15.88
N GLY A 8 1.51 -1.50 -17.05
CA GLY A 8 2.85 -1.00 -17.37
C GLY A 8 3.78 -2.13 -17.80
N THR A 9 4.44 -1.95 -18.94
CA THR A 9 5.35 -2.93 -19.55
C THR A 9 6.77 -2.38 -19.77
N GLY A 10 7.09 -1.22 -19.19
CA GLY A 10 8.40 -0.57 -19.34
C GLY A 10 9.45 -1.05 -18.35
N LYS A 11 10.51 -0.25 -18.14
CA LYS A 11 11.68 -0.60 -17.31
C LYS A 11 11.36 -1.07 -15.88
N ASN A 12 10.27 -0.61 -15.26
CA ASN A 12 9.93 -1.07 -13.91
C ASN A 12 9.23 -2.43 -13.92
N TYR A 13 8.52 -2.77 -15.00
CA TYR A 13 8.04 -4.12 -15.24
C TYR A 13 9.21 -5.11 -15.38
N GLU A 14 10.26 -4.76 -16.13
CA GLU A 14 11.45 -5.59 -16.27
C GLU A 14 12.16 -5.86 -14.92
N LYS A 15 12.07 -4.93 -13.97
CA LYS A 15 12.64 -5.12 -12.62
C LYS A 15 11.80 -6.05 -11.76
N LEU A 16 10.48 -6.04 -11.90
CA LEU A 16 9.57 -6.84 -11.06
C LEU A 16 9.30 -8.24 -11.62
N ILE A 17 9.52 -8.49 -12.92
CA ILE A 17 9.09 -9.72 -13.58
C ILE A 17 9.61 -10.99 -12.90
N ASN A 18 10.87 -11.02 -12.44
CA ASN A 18 11.40 -12.18 -11.74
C ASN A 18 10.68 -12.45 -10.41
N ASN A 19 10.31 -11.41 -9.67
CA ASN A 19 9.54 -11.55 -8.43
C ASN A 19 8.09 -11.96 -8.73
N VAL A 20 7.49 -11.45 -9.80
CA VAL A 20 6.17 -11.91 -10.28
C VAL A 20 6.21 -13.39 -10.64
N GLN A 21 7.19 -13.83 -11.42
CA GLN A 21 7.38 -15.23 -11.79
C GLN A 21 7.61 -16.11 -10.55
N PHE A 22 8.33 -15.61 -9.55
CA PHE A 22 8.51 -16.32 -8.28
C PHE A 22 7.19 -16.45 -7.49
N GLU A 23 6.35 -15.40 -7.45
CA GLU A 23 5.01 -15.49 -6.85
C GLU A 23 4.07 -16.43 -7.61
N ILE A 24 4.20 -16.51 -8.95
CA ILE A 24 3.50 -17.50 -9.78
C ILE A 24 3.97 -18.91 -9.41
N PHE A 25 5.28 -19.13 -9.33
CA PHE A 25 5.88 -20.42 -8.96
C PHE A 25 5.41 -20.89 -7.57
N LYS A 26 5.26 -19.97 -6.61
CA LYS A 26 4.70 -20.26 -5.28
C LYS A 26 3.20 -20.57 -5.30
N GLY A 27 2.50 -20.33 -6.41
CA GLY A 27 1.04 -20.47 -6.52
C GLY A 27 0.25 -19.33 -5.87
N ASN A 28 0.92 -18.23 -5.53
CA ASN A 28 0.28 -17.09 -4.88
C ASN A 28 -0.57 -16.30 -5.88
N ILE A 29 -0.08 -16.14 -7.12
CA ILE A 29 -0.75 -15.34 -8.16
C ILE A 29 -0.82 -16.05 -9.51
N SER A 30 -1.74 -15.60 -10.37
CA SER A 30 -1.71 -15.75 -11.83
C SER A 30 -1.81 -14.38 -12.49
N VAL A 31 -1.04 -14.16 -13.57
CA VAL A 31 -1.12 -12.92 -14.36
C VAL A 31 -2.04 -13.16 -15.54
N GLU A 32 -3.17 -12.46 -15.57
CA GLU A 32 -4.20 -12.64 -16.61
C GLU A 32 -3.89 -11.79 -17.85
N ALA A 33 -3.30 -10.60 -17.67
CA ALA A 33 -2.82 -9.76 -18.75
C ALA A 33 -1.84 -8.68 -18.27
N LEU A 34 -1.12 -8.12 -19.24
CA LEU A 34 -0.35 -6.89 -19.12
C LEU A 34 -1.10 -5.76 -19.84
N VAL A 35 -1.14 -4.58 -19.23
CA VAL A 35 -1.74 -3.38 -19.83
C VAL A 35 -0.61 -2.48 -20.31
N ALA A 36 -0.62 -2.15 -21.60
CA ALA A 36 0.32 -1.24 -22.21
C ALA A 36 -0.42 -0.13 -22.97
N ARG A 37 0.29 0.96 -23.30
CA ARG A 37 -0.25 1.97 -24.22
C ARG A 37 -0.26 1.37 -25.62
N ALA A 38 -1.27 1.70 -26.43
CA ALA A 38 -1.41 1.15 -27.78
C ALA A 38 -0.13 1.31 -28.64
N GLY A 39 0.57 2.44 -28.52
CA GLY A 39 1.83 2.68 -29.26
C GLY A 39 3.04 1.86 -28.79
N ASP A 40 2.98 1.29 -27.58
CA ASP A 40 4.06 0.47 -27.01
C ASP A 40 3.86 -1.03 -27.32
N ILE A 41 2.71 -1.41 -27.91
CA ILE A 41 2.38 -2.81 -28.22
C ILE A 41 3.04 -3.21 -29.53
N THR A 42 4.09 -4.03 -29.45
CA THR A 42 4.81 -4.57 -30.61
C THR A 42 4.47 -6.03 -30.91
N GLY A 43 3.69 -6.69 -30.04
CA GLY A 43 3.27 -8.08 -30.17
C GLY A 43 2.03 -8.39 -29.34
N GLN A 44 1.49 -9.60 -29.48
CA GLN A 44 0.30 -10.03 -28.73
C GLN A 44 0.62 -10.48 -27.30
N THR A 45 1.89 -10.81 -27.03
CA THR A 45 2.35 -11.32 -25.74
C THR A 45 3.71 -10.75 -25.36
N LEU A 46 3.96 -10.63 -24.06
CA LEU A 46 5.27 -10.33 -23.46
C LEU A 46 5.46 -11.28 -22.27
N ASP A 47 6.61 -11.96 -22.22
CA ASP A 47 6.95 -13.00 -21.22
C ASP A 47 5.89 -14.11 -21.05
N GLY A 48 5.16 -14.40 -22.13
CA GLY A 48 4.07 -15.38 -22.13
C GLY A 48 2.71 -14.85 -21.67
N PHE A 49 2.62 -13.58 -21.24
CA PHE A 49 1.37 -12.95 -20.86
C PHE A 49 0.76 -12.16 -22.02
N LYS A 50 -0.56 -12.20 -22.15
CA LYS A 50 -1.29 -11.41 -23.15
C LYS A 50 -1.13 -9.91 -22.85
N ILE A 51 -0.91 -9.11 -23.89
CA ILE A 51 -0.92 -7.65 -23.79
C ILE A 51 -2.29 -7.12 -24.24
N ILE A 52 -2.83 -6.19 -23.47
CA ILE A 52 -4.08 -5.47 -23.77
C ILE A 52 -3.87 -3.97 -23.61
N THR A 53 -4.82 -3.18 -24.10
CA THR A 53 -4.89 -1.75 -23.81
C THR A 53 -5.81 -1.50 -22.60
N LYS A 54 -5.77 -0.28 -22.07
CA LYS A 54 -6.53 0.10 -20.88
C LYS A 54 -8.05 -0.05 -21.05
N GLU A 55 -8.54 0.13 -22.27
CA GLU A 55 -9.96 0.02 -22.61
C GLU A 55 -10.49 -1.41 -22.40
N ASN A 56 -9.63 -2.43 -22.44
CA ASN A 56 -10.00 -3.83 -22.28
C ASN A 56 -9.72 -4.39 -20.87
N VAL A 57 -9.26 -3.55 -19.92
CA VAL A 57 -8.92 -4.02 -18.57
C VAL A 57 -10.14 -4.57 -17.85
N THR A 58 -11.29 -3.92 -17.97
CA THR A 58 -12.55 -4.32 -17.33
C THR A 58 -13.17 -5.58 -17.94
N ASP A 59 -12.72 -5.98 -19.13
CA ASP A 59 -13.18 -7.20 -19.80
C ASP A 59 -12.56 -8.46 -19.16
N ILE A 60 -11.52 -8.29 -18.34
CA ILE A 60 -10.78 -9.36 -17.68
C ILE A 60 -11.21 -9.47 -16.23
N LYS A 61 -11.48 -10.70 -15.76
CA LYS A 61 -11.72 -10.96 -14.33
C LYS A 61 -10.40 -11.07 -13.58
N PHE A 62 -10.16 -10.13 -12.66
CA PHE A 62 -9.00 -10.14 -11.77
C PHE A 62 -9.38 -9.74 -10.35
N ASP A 63 -8.53 -10.12 -9.38
CA ASP A 63 -8.65 -9.74 -7.97
C ASP A 63 -7.93 -8.43 -7.68
N TYR A 64 -6.75 -8.23 -8.27
CA TYR A 64 -5.92 -7.03 -8.07
C TYR A 64 -5.36 -6.47 -9.38
N LEU A 65 -5.27 -5.15 -9.46
CA LEU A 65 -4.54 -4.42 -10.49
C LEU A 65 -3.20 -3.94 -9.91
N VAL A 66 -2.08 -4.34 -10.50
CA VAL A 66 -0.73 -3.93 -10.08
C VAL A 66 -0.20 -2.87 -11.04
N ILE A 67 0.10 -1.67 -10.55
CA ILE A 67 0.67 -0.62 -11.40
C ILE A 67 2.20 -0.72 -11.39
N ALA A 68 2.79 -1.07 -12.54
CA ALA A 68 4.22 -1.23 -12.78
C ALA A 68 4.89 0.05 -13.32
N SER A 69 4.46 1.21 -12.84
CA SER A 69 4.94 2.51 -13.32
C SER A 69 4.92 3.55 -12.18
N PRO A 70 5.98 3.59 -11.34
CA PRO A 70 6.03 4.50 -10.19
C PRO A 70 5.91 5.98 -10.58
N LEU A 71 6.56 6.38 -11.68
CA LEU A 71 6.55 7.77 -12.16
C LEU A 71 5.13 8.25 -12.53
N TYR A 72 4.32 7.36 -13.11
CA TYR A 72 2.96 7.66 -13.56
C TYR A 72 1.90 7.02 -12.66
N TYR A 73 2.27 6.60 -11.44
CA TYR A 73 1.39 5.81 -10.56
C TYR A 73 0.06 6.52 -10.32
N LYS A 74 0.10 7.81 -9.96
CA LYS A 74 -1.09 8.60 -9.65
C LYS A 74 -2.02 8.77 -10.86
N GLU A 75 -1.45 8.96 -12.04
CA GLU A 75 -2.20 9.09 -13.28
C GLU A 75 -2.92 7.78 -13.61
N ILE A 76 -2.18 6.66 -13.64
CA ILE A 76 -2.74 5.33 -13.92
C ILE A 76 -3.76 4.94 -12.85
N TRP A 77 -3.50 5.26 -11.58
CA TRP A 77 -4.45 5.02 -10.49
C TRP A 77 -5.77 5.76 -10.72
N ASN A 78 -5.71 7.05 -11.10
CA ASN A 78 -6.92 7.83 -11.41
C ASN A 78 -7.67 7.23 -12.61
N GLU A 79 -6.95 6.79 -13.65
CA GLU A 79 -7.56 6.11 -14.80
C GLU A 79 -8.26 4.81 -14.40
N ALA A 80 -7.58 3.96 -13.62
CA ALA A 80 -8.13 2.70 -13.13
C ALA A 80 -9.40 2.93 -12.29
N VAL A 81 -9.40 3.94 -11.42
CA VAL A 81 -10.60 4.32 -10.64
C VAL A 81 -11.71 4.85 -11.54
N ALA A 82 -11.38 5.65 -12.57
CA ALA A 82 -12.36 6.14 -13.53
C ALA A 82 -12.98 5.02 -14.38
N LEU A 83 -12.26 3.93 -14.60
CA LEU A 83 -12.76 2.69 -15.21
C LEU A 83 -13.60 1.83 -14.25
N GLY A 84 -13.82 2.27 -13.01
CA GLY A 84 -14.65 1.59 -12.02
C GLY A 84 -13.91 0.54 -11.19
N ILE A 85 -12.58 0.48 -11.24
CA ILE A 85 -11.79 -0.45 -10.42
C ILE A 85 -11.76 0.07 -8.98
N GLU A 86 -12.15 -0.78 -8.03
CA GLU A 86 -12.15 -0.46 -6.59
C GLU A 86 -10.75 -0.07 -6.12
N LYS A 87 -10.65 1.02 -5.34
CA LYS A 87 -9.37 1.62 -4.91
C LYS A 87 -8.50 0.63 -4.13
N GLU A 88 -9.13 -0.23 -3.35
CA GLU A 88 -8.52 -1.25 -2.50
C GLU A 88 -7.89 -2.39 -3.30
N LYS A 89 -8.30 -2.57 -4.57
CA LYS A 89 -7.77 -3.57 -5.50
C LYS A 89 -6.59 -3.06 -6.31
N ILE A 90 -6.27 -1.76 -6.24
CA ILE A 90 -5.17 -1.14 -7.00
C ILE A 90 -3.91 -1.11 -6.14
N LEU A 91 -2.90 -1.88 -6.54
CA LEU A 91 -1.64 -2.06 -5.82
C LEU A 91 -0.50 -1.34 -6.53
N ASN A 92 0.45 -0.83 -5.74
CA ASN A 92 1.72 -0.31 -6.28
C ASN A 92 2.67 -1.48 -6.57
N GLY A 93 3.20 -1.57 -7.79
CA GLY A 93 4.13 -2.63 -8.20
C GLY A 93 5.45 -2.64 -7.43
N GLU A 94 5.85 -1.53 -6.81
CA GLU A 94 7.05 -1.44 -5.98
C GLU A 94 7.01 -2.40 -4.77
N ILE A 95 5.83 -2.88 -4.35
CA ILE A 95 5.71 -3.89 -3.29
C ILE A 95 6.50 -5.17 -3.60
N PHE A 96 6.65 -5.52 -4.88
CA PHE A 96 7.40 -6.70 -5.30
C PHE A 96 8.91 -6.54 -5.05
N HIS A 97 9.41 -5.33 -4.79
CA HIS A 97 10.82 -5.08 -4.46
C HIS A 97 11.13 -5.21 -2.97
N ILE A 98 10.11 -5.42 -2.14
CA ILE A 98 10.30 -5.61 -0.70
C ILE A 98 11.06 -6.93 -0.48
N PRO A 99 12.15 -6.93 0.29
CA PRO A 99 12.86 -8.17 0.60
C PRO A 99 11.94 -9.18 1.28
N LEU A 100 12.06 -10.45 0.89
CA LEU A 100 11.22 -11.55 1.40
C LEU A 100 9.71 -11.33 1.16
N PHE A 101 9.36 -10.59 0.10
CA PHE A 101 7.98 -10.38 -0.27
C PHE A 101 7.24 -11.71 -0.50
N ASP A 102 5.99 -11.72 -0.07
CA ASP A 102 5.06 -12.81 -0.32
C ASP A 102 3.67 -12.22 -0.58
N PHE A 103 3.17 -12.41 -1.79
CA PHE A 103 1.94 -11.76 -2.22
C PHE A 103 0.74 -12.25 -1.40
N ALA A 104 0.69 -13.53 -1.04
CA ALA A 104 -0.40 -14.09 -0.24
C ALA A 104 -0.43 -13.51 1.18
N ARG A 105 0.73 -13.30 1.82
CA ARG A 105 0.81 -12.58 3.11
C ARG A 105 0.43 -11.11 2.96
N TYR A 106 0.92 -10.46 1.91
CA TYR A 106 0.66 -9.04 1.68
C TYR A 106 -0.83 -8.74 1.51
N VAL A 107 -1.55 -9.51 0.67
CA VAL A 107 -2.99 -9.27 0.45
C VAL A 107 -3.83 -9.55 1.70
N LYS A 108 -3.42 -10.47 2.58
CA LYS A 108 -4.10 -10.68 3.88
C LYS A 108 -4.12 -9.42 4.73
N LEU A 109 -3.05 -8.62 4.69
CA LEU A 109 -2.95 -7.34 5.40
C LEU A 109 -3.81 -6.24 4.76
N ILE A 110 -4.20 -6.39 3.49
CA ILE A 110 -5.11 -5.48 2.79
C ILE A 110 -6.56 -5.88 3.05
N GLU A 111 -6.88 -7.15 2.88
CA GLU A 111 -8.23 -7.70 3.07
C GLU A 111 -8.66 -7.68 4.53
N ASN A 112 -7.70 -7.81 5.46
CA ASN A 112 -7.88 -7.58 6.88
C ASN A 112 -6.90 -6.48 7.33
N PRO A 113 -7.30 -5.19 7.21
CA PRO A 113 -6.45 -4.05 7.49
C PRO A 113 -5.75 -4.14 8.85
N VAL A 114 -4.43 -4.17 8.83
CA VAL A 114 -3.63 -4.19 10.06
C VAL A 114 -3.59 -2.79 10.70
N THR A 115 -3.93 -2.69 11.97
CA THR A 115 -3.74 -1.49 12.80
C THR A 115 -2.46 -1.63 13.63
N ILE A 116 -1.45 -0.81 13.33
CA ILE A 116 -0.16 -0.83 14.04
C ILE A 116 -0.21 0.17 15.19
N LEU A 117 -0.07 -0.32 16.43
CA LEU A 117 0.19 0.53 17.58
C LEU A 117 1.71 0.60 17.78
N SER A 118 2.28 1.81 17.77
CA SER A 118 3.69 2.05 18.07
C SER A 118 3.85 3.30 18.92
N ASP A 119 4.86 3.29 19.79
CA ASP A 119 5.23 4.41 20.66
C ASP A 119 5.89 5.58 19.90
N ASN A 120 6.28 5.36 18.65
CA ASN A 120 6.91 6.36 17.80
C ASN A 120 6.50 6.23 16.31
N CYS A 121 7.25 6.89 15.42
CA CYS A 121 7.01 6.90 13.96
C CYS A 121 7.14 5.55 13.25
N TRP A 122 7.56 4.47 13.93
CA TRP A 122 7.79 3.16 13.34
C TRP A 122 6.59 2.64 12.54
N GLY A 123 5.37 2.73 13.09
CA GLY A 123 4.15 2.29 12.40
C GLY A 123 3.92 3.04 11.08
N GLY A 124 4.12 4.36 11.07
CA GLY A 124 4.02 5.17 9.84
C GLY A 124 5.06 4.78 8.79
N ILE A 125 6.30 4.50 9.21
CA ILE A 125 7.38 4.02 8.32
C ILE A 125 7.02 2.66 7.72
N VAL A 126 6.47 1.74 8.51
CA VAL A 126 6.06 0.41 8.05
C VAL A 126 4.92 0.52 7.04
N TYR A 127 3.85 1.27 7.32
CA TYR A 127 2.76 1.49 6.37
C TYR A 127 3.26 2.05 5.04
N ASN A 128 4.13 3.07 5.08
CA ASN A 128 4.71 3.68 3.88
C ASN A 128 5.54 2.68 3.08
N ARG A 129 6.39 1.88 3.75
CA ARG A 129 7.21 0.86 3.09
C ARG A 129 6.38 -0.23 2.43
N LEU A 130 5.22 -0.55 3.00
CA LEU A 130 4.26 -1.51 2.46
C LEU A 130 3.28 -0.86 1.45
N HIS A 131 3.41 0.44 1.14
CA HIS A 131 2.45 1.18 0.30
C HIS A 131 0.99 1.07 0.78
N MET A 132 0.78 1.05 2.09
CA MET A 132 -0.53 0.91 2.72
C MET A 132 -1.04 2.25 3.27
N LYS A 133 -2.38 2.38 3.34
CA LYS A 133 -3.04 3.47 4.06
C LYS A 133 -2.76 3.34 5.57
N PHE A 134 -2.77 4.46 6.28
CA PHE A 134 -2.70 4.44 7.74
C PHE A 134 -4.03 3.95 8.31
N TYR A 135 -3.98 2.85 9.07
CA TYR A 135 -5.12 2.31 9.83
C TYR A 135 -4.93 2.46 11.34
N SER A 136 -4.03 3.34 11.75
CA SER A 136 -3.73 3.67 13.13
C SER A 136 -3.73 5.19 13.30
N PRO A 137 -4.21 5.73 14.44
CA PRO A 137 -4.04 7.13 14.79
C PRO A 137 -2.65 7.45 15.35
N LEU A 138 -1.82 6.44 15.62
CA LEU A 138 -0.48 6.59 16.22
C LEU A 138 0.58 6.91 15.15
N ILE A 139 0.35 7.98 14.37
CA ILE A 139 1.18 8.38 13.23
C ILE A 139 1.83 9.72 13.51
N ASN A 140 3.15 9.80 13.30
CA ASN A 140 3.95 11.02 13.54
C ASN A 140 3.85 11.54 14.99
N ILE A 141 3.70 10.62 15.95
CA ILE A 141 3.69 10.94 17.38
C ILE A 141 4.80 10.16 18.09
N TYR A 142 5.14 10.61 19.30
CA TYR A 142 6.06 9.94 20.20
C TYR A 142 5.43 9.87 21.60
N TRP A 143 5.60 8.73 22.26
CA TRP A 143 5.23 8.49 23.64
C TRP A 143 6.49 8.03 24.38
N ASP A 144 6.68 8.50 25.61
CA ASP A 144 7.62 7.82 26.50
C ASP A 144 7.10 6.43 26.88
N THR A 145 8.02 5.57 27.31
CA THR A 145 7.74 4.15 27.57
C THR A 145 6.66 3.95 28.63
N GLU A 146 6.64 4.75 29.70
CA GLU A 146 5.67 4.58 30.79
C GLU A 146 4.26 4.90 30.31
N ASN A 147 4.09 6.05 29.63
CA ASN A 147 2.81 6.44 29.06
C ASN A 147 2.32 5.46 27.99
N TYR A 148 3.23 4.97 27.15
CA TYR A 148 2.86 4.01 26.12
C TYR A 148 2.41 2.67 26.70
N VAL A 149 3.12 2.15 27.71
CA VAL A 149 2.75 0.92 28.42
C VAL A 149 1.37 1.06 29.07
N ARG A 150 1.11 2.22 29.69
CA ARG A 150 -0.21 2.56 30.26
C ARG A 150 -1.30 2.58 29.19
N PHE A 151 -1.02 3.14 28.01
CA PHE A 151 -1.95 3.17 26.88
C PHE A 151 -2.30 1.79 26.34
N ILE A 152 -1.30 0.93 26.07
CA ILE A 152 -1.54 -0.37 25.44
C ILE A 152 -2.30 -1.36 26.35
N GLN A 153 -2.34 -1.11 27.66
CA GLN A 153 -3.16 -1.88 28.59
C GLN A 153 -4.66 -1.63 28.43
N ASN A 154 -5.06 -0.45 27.94
CA ASN A 154 -6.47 -0.14 27.68
C ASN A 154 -6.66 0.88 26.53
N PRO A 155 -6.33 0.52 25.28
CA PRO A 155 -6.33 1.46 24.15
C PRO A 155 -7.70 2.07 23.90
N GLU A 156 -8.77 1.29 24.03
CA GLU A 156 -10.15 1.74 23.78
C GLU A 156 -10.57 2.85 24.76
N TYR A 157 -10.19 2.72 26.03
CA TYR A 157 -10.43 3.77 27.02
C TYR A 157 -9.78 5.09 26.59
N TYR A 158 -8.48 5.07 26.26
CA TYR A 158 -7.74 6.30 25.93
C TYR A 158 -8.18 6.89 24.59
N LEU A 159 -8.36 6.06 23.56
CA LEU A 159 -8.83 6.49 22.24
C LEU A 159 -10.28 7.00 22.27
N GLY A 160 -11.08 6.58 23.26
CA GLY A 160 -12.42 7.11 23.51
C GLY A 160 -12.45 8.46 24.24
N ARG A 161 -11.30 9.02 24.65
CA ARG A 161 -11.22 10.33 25.31
C ARG A 161 -10.92 11.45 24.31
N PRO A 162 -11.37 12.68 24.58
CA PRO A 162 -10.95 13.83 23.79
C PRO A 162 -9.44 14.06 23.93
N LEU A 163 -8.78 14.38 22.83
CA LEU A 163 -7.40 14.86 22.82
C LEU A 163 -7.38 16.29 23.38
N VAL A 164 -6.62 16.51 24.46
CA VAL A 164 -6.46 17.81 25.10
C VAL A 164 -5.10 18.38 24.75
N MET A 165 -5.04 19.65 24.37
CA MET A 165 -3.78 20.35 24.11
C MET A 165 -3.15 20.76 25.45
N GLU A 166 -2.01 20.17 25.79
CA GLU A 166 -1.23 20.51 26.99
C GLU A 166 -0.22 21.62 26.70
N ARG A 167 0.33 21.65 25.48
CA ARG A 167 1.30 22.66 25.07
C ARG A 167 1.21 22.92 23.58
N GLU A 168 1.07 24.19 23.22
CA GLU A 168 1.14 24.64 21.83
C GLU A 168 2.54 24.47 21.23
N GLY A 169 2.59 24.25 19.92
CA GLY A 169 3.83 24.24 19.16
C GLY A 169 4.35 25.65 18.87
N SER A 170 5.67 25.82 18.79
CA SER A 170 6.31 27.04 18.29
C SER A 170 7.50 26.67 17.42
N LEU A 171 7.35 26.86 16.11
CA LEU A 171 8.42 26.64 15.14
C LEU A 171 9.63 27.54 15.41
N ARG A 172 9.40 28.81 15.79
CA ARG A 172 10.46 29.77 16.08
C ARG A 172 11.33 29.36 17.27
N ASN A 173 10.73 28.65 18.23
CA ASN A 173 11.40 28.22 19.45
C ASN A 173 11.77 26.73 19.43
N ASN A 174 11.57 26.05 18.29
CA ASN A 174 11.77 24.61 18.16
C ASN A 174 10.99 23.79 19.21
N ILE A 175 9.76 24.20 19.51
CA ILE A 175 8.85 23.52 20.46
C ILE A 175 7.80 22.78 19.65
N TYR A 176 7.71 21.46 19.84
CA TYR A 176 6.62 20.65 19.31
C TYR A 176 5.40 20.70 20.23
N PRO A 177 4.18 20.60 19.66
CA PRO A 177 2.96 20.53 20.45
C PRO A 177 2.89 19.24 21.26
N ILE A 178 2.24 19.29 22.42
CA ILE A 178 1.96 18.12 23.28
C ILE A 178 0.46 18.05 23.52
N GLY A 179 -0.11 16.88 23.29
CA GLY A 179 -1.48 16.56 23.69
C GLY A 179 -1.52 15.40 24.68
N SER A 180 -2.62 15.30 25.43
CA SER A 180 -2.88 14.24 26.41
C SER A 180 -4.23 13.56 26.17
N LEU A 181 -4.36 12.34 26.68
CA LEU A 181 -5.59 11.56 26.71
C LEU A 181 -5.83 11.07 28.14
N GLY A 182 -7.06 11.11 28.62
CA GLY A 182 -7.41 10.51 29.92
C GLY A 182 -6.97 11.29 31.17
N GLY A 183 -6.49 12.54 31.03
CA GLY A 183 -6.29 13.47 32.14
C GLY A 183 -4.91 13.47 32.79
N GLY A 184 -3.83 13.35 32.00
CA GLY A 184 -2.43 13.42 32.49
C GLY A 184 -1.81 12.05 32.75
#